data_AF-T1B0U4-F1
#
_entry.id   AF-T1B0U4-F1
#
_cell.length_a   1.000
_cell.length_b   1.000
_cell.length_c   1.000
_cell.angle_alpha   90.00
_cell.angle_beta   90.00
_cell.angle_gamma   90.00
#
_symmetry.space_group_name_H-M   'P 1'
#
loop_
_entity.id
_entity.type
_entity.pdbx_description
1 polymer ?
#
loop_
_entity_poly.entity_id
_entity_poly.type
_entity_poly.pdbx_seq_one_letter_code
_entity_poly.pdbx_strand_id
1 'polypeptide(L)'
;MDGTLLDSEGLSSEATDYGVHTITGRHLTEEENRSLTGKPVRKILAVWFPENSNSIYETGKEYYRTKINKIVPFPGVQGILHKLSAKYRMAIVTSTHREQAVEILSSVGILDYFEFVVGQDDTMMNKPDPEPVLLALSRLNVSKEECIFVGDQPYDVIAAHEAGITAVAAI
;
A
#
# COMPACT_ATOMS: atom_id res chain seq x y z
N MET A 1 -2.44 2.39 -2.99
CA MET A 1 -3.59 2.34 -2.03
C MET A 1 -3.24 3.26 -0.89
N ASP A 2 -2.34 2.83 -0.01
CA ASP A 2 -1.51 3.71 0.80
C ASP A 2 -0.83 4.74 -0.11
N GLY A 3 -0.75 6.00 0.32
CA GLY A 3 -0.11 7.10 -0.43
C GLY A 3 -0.90 7.60 -1.66
N THR A 4 -1.83 6.81 -2.19
CA THR A 4 -2.68 7.18 -3.33
C THR A 4 -4.10 7.57 -2.93
N LEU A 5 -4.76 6.71 -2.15
CA LEU A 5 -6.15 6.85 -1.72
C LEU A 5 -6.24 7.17 -0.23
N LEU A 6 -5.29 6.63 0.55
CA LEU A 6 -5.31 6.66 2.00
C LEU A 6 -4.06 7.35 2.53
N ASP A 7 -4.27 8.24 3.50
CA ASP A 7 -3.20 8.82 4.31
C ASP A 7 -2.86 7.83 5.44
N SER A 8 -1.90 6.95 5.17
CA SER A 8 -1.46 5.89 6.08
C SER A 8 0.05 5.94 6.38
N GLU A 9 0.76 6.89 5.79
CA GLU A 9 2.23 7.00 5.92
C GLU A 9 2.62 7.36 7.36
N GLY A 10 1.93 8.34 7.96
CA GLY A 10 2.17 8.74 9.34
C GLY A 10 2.00 7.58 10.33
N LEU A 11 0.97 6.74 10.13
CA LEU A 11 0.76 5.57 10.98
C LEU A 11 1.84 4.49 10.75
N SER A 12 2.32 4.33 9.52
CA SER A 12 3.38 3.37 9.19
C SER A 12 4.71 3.74 9.86
N SER A 13 5.06 5.03 9.87
CA SER A 13 6.21 5.55 10.61
C SER A 13 6.04 5.41 12.11
N GLU A 14 4.88 5.80 12.66
CA GLU A 14 4.54 5.65 14.09
C GLU A 14 4.68 4.19 14.55
N ALA A 15 4.14 3.25 13.77
CA ALA A 15 4.22 1.82 14.05
C ALA A 15 5.65 1.27 14.01
N THR A 16 6.46 1.70 13.04
CA THR A 16 7.85 1.26 12.94
C THR A 16 8.66 1.78 14.12
N ASP A 17 8.52 3.06 14.46
CA ASP A 17 9.17 3.66 15.62
C ASP A 17 8.74 2.99 16.93
N TYR A 18 7.45 2.69 17.09
CA TYR A 18 6.94 1.95 18.25
C TYR A 18 7.61 0.58 18.40
N GLY A 19 7.76 -0.17 17.30
CA GLY A 19 8.46 -1.45 17.30
C GLY A 19 9.93 -1.31 17.70
N VAL A 20 10.62 -0.30 17.17
CA VAL A 20 12.04 -0.03 17.49
C VAL A 20 12.18 0.35 18.97
N HIS A 21 11.35 1.26 19.46
CA HIS A 21 11.37 1.69 20.85
C HIS A 21 11.07 0.55 21.82
N THR A 22 10.06 -0.27 21.52
CA THR A 22 9.66 -1.38 22.39
C THR A 22 10.76 -2.43 22.53
N ILE A 23 11.49 -2.72 21.46
CA ILE A 23 12.52 -3.78 21.45
C ILE A 23 13.90 -3.26 21.86
N THR A 24 14.22 -2.00 21.57
CA THR A 24 15.59 -1.45 21.74
C THR A 24 15.69 -0.35 22.79
N GLY A 25 14.57 0.23 23.23
CA GLY A 25 14.53 1.41 24.11
C GLY A 25 14.83 2.74 23.41
N ARG A 26 15.15 2.73 22.12
CA ARG A 26 15.52 3.90 21.32
C ARG A 26 14.38 4.27 20.35
N HIS A 27 14.19 5.56 20.10
CA HIS A 27 13.38 6.05 18.98
C HIS A 27 14.20 6.23 17.70
N LEU A 28 13.58 6.01 16.56
CA LEU A 28 14.12 6.39 15.25
C LEU A 28 14.30 7.91 15.19
N THR A 29 15.40 8.34 14.58
CA THR A 29 15.60 9.76 14.27
C THR A 29 14.64 10.20 13.17
N GLU A 30 14.47 11.51 13.00
CA GLU A 30 13.68 12.05 11.87
C GLU A 30 14.25 11.62 10.51
N GLU A 31 15.58 11.51 10.39
CA GLU A 31 16.25 11.07 9.17
C GLU A 31 15.97 9.59 8.89
N GLU A 32 16.06 8.74 9.93
CA GLU A 32 15.72 7.32 9.81
C GLU A 32 14.26 7.14 9.40
N ASN A 33 13.32 7.82 10.07
CA ASN A 33 11.90 7.77 9.73
C ASN A 33 11.63 8.20 8.28
N ARG A 34 12.22 9.32 7.83
CA ARG A 34 12.07 9.79 6.45
C ARG A 34 12.65 8.80 5.43
N SER A 35 13.68 8.05 5.81
CA SER A 35 14.30 7.08 4.90
C SER A 35 13.49 5.81 4.69
N LEU A 36 12.46 5.56 5.54
CA LEU A 36 11.54 4.42 5.44
C LEU A 36 10.47 4.59 4.35
N THR A 37 10.06 5.83 4.08
CA THR A 37 9.00 6.16 3.11
C THR A 37 9.26 5.50 1.76
N GLY A 38 8.26 4.77 1.28
CA GLY A 38 8.30 4.11 -0.03
C GLY A 38 9.32 2.98 -0.14
N LYS A 39 9.92 2.49 0.97
CA LYS A 39 10.93 1.43 0.93
C LYS A 39 10.51 0.18 1.70
N PRO A 40 11.11 -0.99 1.40
CA PRO A 40 10.81 -2.22 2.12
C PRO A 40 11.32 -2.16 3.57
N VAL A 41 10.48 -1.73 4.51
CA VAL A 41 10.81 -1.55 5.94
C VAL A 41 11.51 -2.76 6.53
N ARG A 42 11.04 -3.98 6.24
CA ARG A 42 11.66 -5.24 6.71
C ARG A 42 13.14 -5.37 6.29
N LYS A 43 13.50 -4.94 5.07
CA LYS A 43 14.90 -4.96 4.60
C LYS A 43 15.74 -3.92 5.33
N ILE A 44 15.19 -2.74 5.56
CA ILE A 44 15.88 -1.67 6.29
C ILE A 44 16.14 -2.08 7.74
N LEU A 45 15.12 -2.62 8.42
CA LEU A 45 15.25 -3.12 9.79
C LEU A 45 16.26 -4.27 9.89
N ALA A 46 16.35 -5.15 8.88
CA ALA A 46 17.36 -6.20 8.85
C ALA A 46 18.80 -5.67 8.76
N VAL A 47 18.99 -4.48 8.18
CA VAL A 47 20.31 -3.80 8.11
C VAL A 47 20.60 -3.04 9.40
N TRP A 48 19.64 -2.27 9.91
CA TRP A 48 19.84 -1.42 11.10
C TRP A 48 19.85 -2.20 12.41
N PHE A 49 19.03 -3.26 12.50
CA PHE A 49 18.82 -4.04 13.72
C PHE A 49 18.87 -5.55 13.41
N PRO A 50 20.01 -6.08 12.94
CA PRO A 50 20.11 -7.45 12.41
C PRO A 50 19.63 -8.51 13.40
N GLU A 51 19.91 -8.34 14.69
CA GLU A 51 19.53 -9.30 15.75
C GLU A 51 18.03 -9.25 16.12
N ASN A 52 17.37 -8.10 15.92
CA ASN A 52 16.03 -7.81 16.45
C ASN A 52 14.99 -7.48 15.38
N SER A 53 15.39 -7.47 14.10
CA SER A 53 14.59 -6.99 12.97
C SER A 53 13.19 -7.62 12.89
N ASN A 54 13.09 -8.94 13.09
CA ASN A 54 11.81 -9.64 13.11
C ASN A 54 10.93 -9.19 14.27
N SER A 55 11.45 -9.15 15.49
CA SER A 55 10.69 -8.74 16.68
C SER A 55 10.21 -7.29 16.58
N ILE A 56 11.05 -6.39 16.06
CA ILE A 56 10.70 -4.99 15.79
C ILE A 56 9.55 -4.92 14.78
N TYR A 57 9.68 -5.63 13.66
CA TYR A 57 8.68 -5.62 12.60
C TYR A 57 7.33 -6.17 13.08
N GLU A 58 7.31 -7.31 13.77
CA GLU A 58 6.06 -7.90 14.28
C GLU A 58 5.42 -7.02 15.38
N THR A 59 6.22 -6.41 16.26
CA THR A 59 5.71 -5.49 17.29
C THR A 59 5.08 -4.25 16.66
N GLY A 60 5.76 -3.64 15.67
CA GLY A 60 5.22 -2.51 14.94
C GLY A 60 3.97 -2.88 14.14
N LYS A 61 3.95 -4.05 13.51
CA LYS A 61 2.79 -4.57 12.78
C LYS A 61 1.58 -4.74 13.70
N GLU A 62 1.75 -5.29 14.89
CA GLU A 62 0.66 -5.41 15.86
C GLU A 62 0.14 -4.02 16.28
N TYR A 63 1.05 -3.09 16.58
CA TYR A 63 0.68 -1.71 16.89
C TYR A 63 -0.13 -1.06 15.77
N TYR A 64 0.32 -1.21 14.52
CA TYR A 64 -0.39 -0.71 13.33
C TYR A 64 -1.83 -1.23 13.27
N ARG A 65 -2.05 -2.54 13.51
CA ARG A 65 -3.40 -3.14 13.50
C ARG A 65 -4.31 -2.51 14.54
N THR A 66 -3.81 -2.23 15.75
CA THR A 66 -4.62 -1.59 16.81
C THR A 66 -5.03 -0.15 16.49
N LYS A 67 -4.40 0.47 15.49
CA LYS A 67 -4.58 1.88 15.11
C LYS A 67 -5.10 2.05 13.69
N ILE A 68 -5.55 0.98 13.05
CA ILE A 68 -6.02 0.98 11.66
C ILE A 68 -7.16 1.99 11.42
N ASN A 69 -7.96 2.27 12.45
CA ASN A 69 -9.02 3.27 12.46
C ASN A 69 -8.54 4.73 12.39
N LYS A 70 -7.24 5.00 12.54
CA LYS A 70 -6.65 6.32 12.30
C LYS A 70 -6.45 6.61 10.80
N ILE A 71 -6.48 5.58 9.96
CA ILE A 71 -6.30 5.74 8.51
C ILE A 71 -7.54 6.43 7.94
N VAL A 72 -7.31 7.48 7.16
CA VAL A 72 -8.38 8.23 6.49
C VAL A 72 -8.12 8.34 4.99
N PRO A 73 -9.15 8.42 4.15
CA PRO A 73 -8.98 8.75 2.75
C PRO A 73 -8.42 10.19 2.59
N PHE A 74 -7.60 10.41 1.58
CA PHE A 74 -7.18 11.78 1.24
C PHE A 74 -8.39 12.67 0.90
N PRO A 75 -8.30 14.00 1.11
CA PRO A 75 -9.36 14.93 0.76
C PRO A 75 -9.81 14.76 -0.69
N GLY A 76 -11.12 14.57 -0.90
CA GLY A 76 -11.72 14.42 -2.24
C GLY A 76 -11.73 13.00 -2.80
N VAL A 77 -11.02 12.03 -2.20
CA VAL A 77 -10.97 10.63 -2.68
C VAL A 77 -12.35 10.00 -2.77
N GLN A 78 -13.17 10.08 -1.73
CA GLN A 78 -14.53 9.53 -1.77
C GLN A 78 -15.37 10.18 -2.89
N GLY A 79 -15.23 11.50 -3.08
CA GLY A 79 -15.97 12.24 -4.10
C GLY A 79 -15.56 11.88 -5.53
N ILE A 80 -14.27 11.65 -5.79
CA ILE A 80 -13.81 11.22 -7.12
C ILE A 80 -14.15 9.75 -7.37
N LEU A 81 -14.00 8.87 -6.38
CA LEU A 81 -14.39 7.45 -6.51
C LEU A 81 -15.87 7.30 -6.83
N HIS A 82 -16.75 8.07 -6.17
CA HIS A 82 -18.18 8.07 -6.49
C HIS A 82 -18.48 8.49 -7.93
N LYS A 83 -17.75 9.49 -8.47
CA LYS A 83 -17.92 9.93 -9.86
C LYS A 83 -17.38 8.91 -10.86
N LEU A 84 -16.28 8.24 -10.52
CA LEU A 84 -15.63 7.26 -11.39
C LEU A 84 -16.37 5.94 -11.40
N SER A 85 -16.91 5.47 -10.27
CA SER A 85 -17.63 4.20 -10.17
C SER A 85 -18.89 4.15 -11.04
N ALA A 86 -19.46 5.31 -11.38
CA ALA A 86 -20.57 5.42 -12.32
C ALA A 86 -20.18 5.19 -13.79
N LYS A 87 -18.87 5.18 -14.12
CA LYS A 87 -18.35 5.19 -15.49
C LYS A 87 -17.29 4.13 -15.76
N TYR A 88 -16.56 3.72 -14.73
CA TYR A 88 -15.39 2.86 -14.84
C TYR A 88 -15.46 1.73 -13.82
N ARG A 89 -14.95 0.57 -14.24
CA ARG A 89 -14.66 -0.56 -13.36
C ARG A 89 -13.34 -0.28 -12.65
N MET A 90 -13.27 -0.55 -11.35
CA MET A 90 -12.10 -0.25 -10.55
C MET A 90 -11.70 -1.47 -9.71
N ALA A 91 -10.41 -1.66 -9.53
CA ALA A 91 -9.82 -2.67 -8.67
C ALA A 91 -8.61 -2.09 -7.93
N ILE A 92 -8.25 -2.68 -6.80
CA ILE A 92 -7.05 -2.30 -6.04
C ILE A 92 -5.91 -3.26 -6.36
N VAL A 93 -4.71 -2.71 -6.56
CA VAL A 93 -3.45 -3.45 -6.59
C VAL A 93 -2.50 -2.86 -5.56
N THR A 94 -2.18 -3.61 -4.51
CA THR A 94 -1.43 -3.11 -3.35
C THR A 94 -0.34 -4.09 -2.90
N SER A 95 0.72 -3.56 -2.28
CA SER A 95 1.75 -4.34 -1.60
C SER A 95 1.36 -4.71 -0.17
N THR A 96 0.14 -4.39 0.25
CA THR A 96 -0.47 -4.81 1.51
C THR A 96 -1.13 -6.18 1.33
N HIS A 97 -1.18 -7.00 2.40
CA HIS A 97 -1.91 -8.26 2.34
C HIS A 97 -3.38 -8.04 2.01
N ARG A 98 -3.98 -8.91 1.18
CA ARG A 98 -5.35 -8.71 0.67
C ARG A 98 -6.37 -8.54 1.80
N GLU A 99 -6.32 -9.41 2.82
CA GLU A 99 -7.24 -9.34 3.96
C GLU A 99 -7.14 -8.01 4.71
N GLN A 100 -5.91 -7.55 4.97
CA GLN A 100 -5.67 -6.26 5.63
C GLN A 100 -6.12 -5.08 4.77
N ALA A 101 -5.87 -5.12 3.46
CA ALA A 101 -6.32 -4.07 2.54
C ALA A 101 -7.86 -3.99 2.51
N VAL A 102 -8.55 -5.13 2.46
CA VAL A 102 -10.01 -5.20 2.54
C VAL A 102 -10.54 -4.63 3.86
N GLU A 103 -9.92 -4.99 4.98
CA GLU A 103 -10.27 -4.46 6.32
C GLU A 103 -10.15 -2.93 6.36
N ILE A 104 -9.02 -2.37 5.88
CA ILE A 104 -8.79 -0.93 5.83
C ILE A 104 -9.84 -0.25 4.94
N LEU A 105 -9.98 -0.69 3.68
CA LEU A 105 -10.90 -0.10 2.70
C LEU A 105 -12.36 -0.14 3.18
N SER A 106 -12.74 -1.22 3.87
CA SER A 106 -14.07 -1.36 4.49
C SER A 106 -14.25 -0.37 5.63
N SER A 107 -13.27 -0.26 6.53
CA SER A 107 -13.33 0.63 7.70
C SER A 107 -13.46 2.11 7.33
N VAL A 108 -12.91 2.52 6.18
CA VAL A 108 -12.98 3.89 5.67
C VAL A 108 -14.11 4.10 4.64
N GLY A 109 -14.94 3.08 4.40
CA GLY A 109 -16.14 3.17 3.58
C GLY A 109 -15.88 3.37 2.08
N ILE A 110 -14.78 2.82 1.55
CA ILE A 110 -14.46 2.93 0.11
C ILE A 110 -14.31 1.57 -0.60
N LEU A 111 -14.42 0.45 0.11
CA LEU A 111 -14.30 -0.88 -0.48
C LEU A 111 -15.28 -1.11 -1.63
N ASP A 112 -16.53 -0.67 -1.47
CA ASP A 112 -17.63 -0.92 -2.43
C ASP A 112 -17.44 -0.23 -3.79
N TYR A 113 -16.46 0.67 -3.92
CA TYR A 113 -16.09 1.25 -5.21
C TYR A 113 -15.25 0.30 -6.07
N PHE A 114 -14.72 -0.78 -5.51
CA PHE A 114 -13.80 -1.69 -6.18
C PHE A 114 -14.41 -3.09 -6.30
N GLU A 115 -14.27 -3.71 -7.47
CA GLU A 115 -14.79 -5.07 -7.71
C GLU A 115 -14.00 -6.14 -6.95
N PHE A 116 -12.71 -5.90 -6.76
CA PHE A 116 -11.83 -6.78 -5.99
C PHE A 116 -10.52 -6.07 -5.60
N VAL A 117 -9.77 -6.75 -4.74
CA VAL A 117 -8.44 -6.36 -4.29
C VAL A 117 -7.44 -7.45 -4.68
N VAL A 118 -6.33 -7.04 -5.29
CA VAL A 118 -5.10 -7.83 -5.46
C VAL A 118 -4.11 -7.32 -4.41
N GLY A 119 -3.89 -8.12 -3.38
CA GLY A 119 -2.88 -7.89 -2.35
C GLY A 119 -1.56 -8.60 -2.67
N GLN A 120 -0.56 -8.39 -1.82
CA GLN A 120 0.77 -8.98 -2.04
C GLN A 120 0.83 -10.51 -2.00
N ASP A 121 -0.19 -11.14 -1.41
CA ASP A 121 -0.33 -12.60 -1.28
C ASP A 121 -1.15 -13.22 -2.43
N ASP A 122 -1.65 -12.42 -3.36
CA ASP A 122 -2.35 -12.92 -4.57
C ASP A 122 -1.39 -13.27 -5.72
N THR A 123 -0.12 -12.85 -5.66
CA THR A 123 0.88 -13.05 -6.71
C THR A 123 2.21 -13.55 -6.15
N MET A 124 3.00 -14.23 -6.98
CA MET A 124 4.33 -14.70 -6.60
C MET A 124 5.33 -13.54 -6.53
N MET A 125 5.26 -12.65 -7.51
CA MET A 125 6.05 -11.43 -7.58
C MET A 125 5.20 -10.22 -7.19
N ASN A 126 5.86 -9.22 -6.60
CA ASN A 126 5.24 -7.97 -6.16
C ASN A 126 5.78 -6.80 -6.97
N LYS A 127 5.02 -5.69 -6.99
CA LYS A 127 5.49 -4.42 -7.58
C LYS A 127 6.93 -4.13 -7.12
N PRO A 128 7.86 -3.82 -8.04
CA PRO A 128 7.65 -3.31 -9.39
C PRO A 128 7.40 -4.37 -10.49
N ASP A 129 7.31 -5.66 -10.17
CA ASP A 129 6.94 -6.68 -11.16
C ASP A 129 5.51 -6.45 -11.71
N PRO A 130 5.25 -6.68 -13.01
CA PRO A 130 3.94 -6.49 -13.61
C PRO A 130 2.90 -7.55 -13.23
N GLU A 131 3.29 -8.71 -12.68
CA GLU A 131 2.39 -9.82 -12.32
C GLU A 131 1.09 -9.38 -11.61
N PRO A 132 1.12 -8.58 -10.53
CA PRO A 132 -0.10 -8.12 -9.84
C PRO A 132 -1.00 -7.23 -10.71
N VAL A 133 -0.42 -6.45 -11.63
CA VAL A 133 -1.17 -5.60 -12.56
C VAL A 133 -1.81 -6.45 -13.66
N LEU A 134 -1.06 -7.42 -14.20
CA LEU A 134 -1.57 -8.37 -15.20
C LEU A 134 -2.67 -9.27 -14.63
N LEU A 135 -2.56 -9.66 -13.36
CA LEU A 135 -3.62 -10.39 -12.65
C LEU A 135 -4.89 -9.54 -12.55
N ALA A 136 -4.78 -8.25 -12.23
CA ALA A 136 -5.92 -7.34 -12.18
C ALA A 136 -6.58 -7.16 -13.55
N LEU A 137 -5.81 -6.97 -14.63
CA LEU A 137 -6.32 -6.92 -16.00
C LEU A 137 -7.10 -8.19 -16.36
N SER A 138 -6.51 -9.35 -16.07
CA SER A 138 -7.13 -10.66 -16.33
C SER A 138 -8.46 -10.82 -15.58
N ARG A 139 -8.50 -10.48 -14.29
CA ARG A 139 -9.72 -10.53 -13.47
C ARG A 139 -10.78 -9.52 -13.93
N LEU A 140 -10.37 -8.33 -14.37
CA LEU A 140 -11.27 -7.34 -14.97
C LEU A 140 -11.75 -7.77 -16.36
N ASN A 141 -11.04 -8.65 -17.06
CA ASN A 141 -11.33 -9.03 -18.44
C ASN A 141 -11.41 -7.81 -19.38
N VAL A 142 -10.40 -6.94 -19.29
CA VAL A 142 -10.24 -5.72 -20.13
C VAL A 142 -8.88 -5.73 -20.81
N SER A 143 -8.75 -5.02 -21.93
CA SER A 143 -7.45 -4.83 -22.58
C SER A 143 -6.59 -3.81 -21.84
N LYS A 144 -5.27 -3.88 -22.02
CA LYS A 144 -4.33 -2.92 -21.40
C LYS A 144 -4.54 -1.49 -21.94
N GLU A 145 -5.02 -1.35 -23.17
CA GLU A 145 -5.32 -0.07 -23.83
C GLU A 145 -6.56 0.63 -23.23
N GLU A 146 -7.43 -0.11 -22.55
CA GLU A 146 -8.64 0.39 -21.91
C GLU A 146 -8.44 0.68 -20.41
N CYS A 147 -7.21 0.50 -19.92
CA CYS A 147 -6.88 0.60 -18.50
C CYS A 147 -5.85 1.70 -18.24
N ILE A 148 -5.93 2.29 -17.05
CA ILE A 148 -4.88 3.12 -16.48
C ILE A 148 -4.57 2.61 -15.07
N PHE A 149 -3.32 2.78 -14.65
CA PHE A 149 -2.89 2.46 -13.30
C PHE A 149 -2.59 3.76 -12.54
N VAL A 150 -3.17 3.93 -11.35
CA VAL A 150 -2.95 5.12 -10.51
C VAL A 150 -2.19 4.72 -9.25
N GLY A 151 -1.07 5.37 -8.97
CA GLY A 151 -0.23 5.12 -7.80
C GLY A 151 0.72 6.27 -7.51
N ASP A 152 1.30 6.29 -6.31
CA ASP A 152 2.18 7.35 -5.81
C ASP A 152 3.66 6.95 -5.80
N GLN A 153 3.96 5.66 -5.88
CA GLN A 153 5.33 5.17 -5.78
C GLN A 153 5.95 4.92 -7.16
N PRO A 154 7.28 5.06 -7.31
CA PRO A 154 7.98 4.64 -8.51
C PRO A 154 7.70 3.18 -8.90
N TYR A 155 7.50 2.32 -7.91
CA TYR A 155 7.18 0.91 -8.13
C TYR A 155 5.82 0.70 -8.80
N ASP A 156 4.86 1.61 -8.60
CA ASP A 156 3.56 1.58 -9.29
C ASP A 156 3.74 1.88 -10.78
N VAL A 157 4.50 2.93 -11.08
CA VAL A 157 4.77 3.36 -12.46
C VAL A 157 5.52 2.27 -13.23
N ILE A 158 6.53 1.65 -12.61
CA ILE A 158 7.29 0.57 -13.23
C ILE A 158 6.39 -0.64 -13.48
N ALA A 159 5.62 -1.09 -12.49
CA ALA A 159 4.74 -2.25 -12.65
C ALA A 159 3.69 -2.04 -13.76
N ALA A 160 3.10 -0.84 -13.82
CA ALA A 160 2.15 -0.48 -14.88
C ALA A 160 2.81 -0.44 -16.26
N HIS A 161 4.01 0.13 -16.37
CA HIS A 161 4.76 0.19 -17.62
C HIS A 161 5.12 -1.20 -18.14
N GLU A 162 5.65 -2.06 -17.27
CA GLU A 162 5.99 -3.46 -17.61
C GLU A 162 4.74 -4.29 -17.98
N ALA A 163 3.57 -3.94 -17.42
CA ALA A 163 2.28 -4.51 -17.82
C ALA A 163 1.73 -3.94 -19.14
N GLY A 164 2.38 -2.91 -19.70
CA GLY A 164 1.96 -2.22 -20.91
C GLY A 164 0.74 -1.31 -20.73
N ILE A 165 0.51 -0.80 -19.52
CA ILE A 165 -0.60 0.08 -19.16
C ILE A 165 -0.09 1.51 -18.93
N THR A 166 -0.93 2.50 -19.22
CA THR A 166 -0.62 3.90 -18.90
C THR A 166 -0.63 4.12 -17.38
N ALA A 167 0.48 4.60 -16.83
CA ALA A 167 0.58 4.99 -15.43
C ALA A 167 0.23 6.48 -15.22
N VAL A 168 -0.51 6.77 -14.16
CA VAL A 168 -0.77 8.13 -13.66
C VAL A 168 -0.22 8.22 -12.25
N ALA A 169 0.78 9.07 -12.06
CA ALA A 169 1.36 9.32 -10.75
C ALA A 169 0.48 10.29 -9.94
N ALA A 170 0.10 9.88 -8.73
CA ALA A 170 -0.54 10.75 -7.73
C ALA A 170 0.55 11.25 -6.77
N ILE A 171 0.92 12.53 -6.88
CA ILE A 171 2.01 13.17 -6.12
C ILE A 171 1.53 14.39 -5.35
#